data_AF-A0A7X3DJZ4-F1
#
_entry.id   AF-A0A7X3DJZ4-F1
#
_cell.length_a   1.000
_cell.length_b   1.000
_cell.length_c   1.000
_cell.angle_alpha   90.00
_cell.angle_beta   90.00
_cell.angle_gamma   90.00
#
_symmetry.space_group_name_H-M   'P 1'
#
loop_
_entity.id
_entity.type
_entity.pdbx_description
1 polymer ?
#
loop_
_entity_poly.entity_id
_entity_poly.type
_entity_poly.pdbx_seq_one_letter_code
_entity_poly.pdbx_strand_id
1 'polypeptide(L)'
;MLQIVWNWMLVAVFPLLAGLLFRWLLRRWRRGWLLTAGAAALALILFLWASTIPIPGSEGPGLRAIQAACLTLGAGVVELVLKLKRRL
;
A
#
# COMPACT_ATOMS: atom_id res chain seq x y z
N MET A 1 -18.18 -18.51 -2.20
CA MET A 1 -18.02 -17.35 -1.29
C MET A 1 -16.61 -17.26 -0.69
N LEU A 2 -16.04 -18.36 -0.18
CA LEU A 2 -14.68 -18.38 0.40
C LEU A 2 -13.58 -17.82 -0.53
N GLN A 3 -13.66 -18.11 -1.83
CA GLN A 3 -12.70 -17.63 -2.84
C GLN A 3 -12.70 -16.10 -3.00
N ILE A 4 -13.87 -15.46 -2.92
CA ILE A 4 -13.99 -14.00 -3.02
C ILE A 4 -13.34 -13.36 -1.79
N VAL A 5 -13.65 -13.90 -0.61
CA VAL A 5 -13.04 -13.44 0.65
C VAL A 5 -11.52 -13.58 0.59
N TRP A 6 -11.01 -14.72 0.11
CA TRP A 6 -9.58 -14.97 -0.03
C TRP A 6 -8.91 -13.99 -1.00
N ASN A 7 -9.54 -13.69 -2.14
CA ASN A 7 -9.02 -12.69 -3.09
C ASN A 7 -8.92 -11.30 -2.45
N TRP A 8 -9.95 -10.87 -1.72
CA TRP A 8 -9.92 -9.57 -1.05
C TRP A 8 -8.89 -9.51 0.08
N MET A 9 -8.62 -10.63 0.75
CA MET A 9 -7.52 -10.72 1.72
C MET A 9 -6.17 -10.47 1.03
N LEU A 10 -5.92 -11.09 -0.13
CA LEU A 10 -4.67 -10.93 -0.89
C LEU A 10 -4.53 -9.54 -1.53
N VAL A 11 -5.63 -8.91 -1.93
CA VAL A 11 -5.62 -7.60 -2.60
C VAL A 11 -5.55 -6.44 -1.60
N ALA A 12 -6.16 -6.55 -0.42
CA ALA A 12 -6.24 -5.43 0.51
C ALA A 12 -5.53 -5.71 1.83
N VAL A 13 -5.85 -6.83 2.49
CA VAL A 13 -5.41 -7.10 3.87
C VAL A 13 -3.91 -7.39 3.95
N PHE A 14 -3.41 -8.30 3.11
CA PHE A 14 -1.99 -8.65 3.08
C PHE A 14 -1.09 -7.46 2.74
N PRO A 15 -1.37 -6.64 1.71
CA PRO A 15 -0.58 -5.45 1.41
C PRO A 15 -0.60 -4.42 2.54
N LEU A 16 -1.74 -4.24 3.21
CA LEU A 16 -1.87 -3.33 4.35
C LEU A 16 -1.02 -3.80 5.53
N LEU A 17 -1.08 -5.08 5.88
CA LEU A 17 -0.23 -5.69 6.91
C LEU A 17 1.25 -5.63 6.53
N ALA A 18 1.59 -5.85 5.27
CA ALA A 18 2.95 -5.70 4.77
C ALA A 18 3.44 -4.25 4.94
N GLY A 19 2.63 -3.25 4.60
CA GLY A 19 2.95 -1.83 4.80
C GLY A 19 3.23 -1.48 6.26
N LEU A 20 2.38 -1.97 7.17
CA LEU A 20 2.59 -1.89 8.62
C LEU A 20 3.93 -2.52 9.03
N LEU A 21 4.16 -3.77 8.63
CA LEU A 21 5.32 -4.56 9.04
C LEU A 21 6.62 -3.95 8.51
N PHE A 22 6.67 -3.60 7.22
CA PHE A 22 7.82 -2.96 6.59
C PHE A 22 8.16 -1.65 7.28
N ARG A 23 7.16 -0.79 7.53
CA ARG A 23 7.43 0.49 8.18
C ARG A 23 7.88 0.33 9.62
N TRP A 24 7.31 -0.63 10.33
CA TRP A 24 7.70 -0.94 11.70
C TRP A 24 9.11 -1.53 11.76
N LEU A 25 9.48 -2.42 10.84
CA LEU A 25 10.83 -3.00 10.77
C LEU A 25 11.87 -1.93 10.43
N LEU A 26 11.55 -1.05 9.48
CA LEU A 26 12.40 0.06 9.07
C LEU A 26 12.29 1.30 9.96
N ARG A 27 11.61 1.22 11.13
CA ARG A 27 11.48 2.34 12.07
C ARG A 27 12.82 2.91 12.53
N ARG A 28 13.86 2.07 12.55
CA ARG A 28 15.22 2.45 12.98
C ARG A 28 16.02 3.10 11.84
N TRP A 29 15.56 2.96 10.60
CA TRP A 29 16.19 3.53 9.42
C TRP A 29 15.69 4.97 9.21
N ARG A 30 16.64 5.94 9.27
CA ARG A 30 16.35 7.38 9.10
C ARG A 30 15.56 7.72 7.83
N ARG A 31 15.71 6.90 6.78
CA ARG A 31 15.09 7.10 5.46
C ARG A 31 13.85 6.22 5.22
N GLY A 32 13.18 5.72 6.27
CA GLY A 32 11.94 4.96 6.13
C GLY A 32 10.93 5.64 5.18
N TRP A 33 10.87 6.98 5.22
CA TRP A 33 10.05 7.85 4.37
C TRP A 33 10.16 7.58 2.87
N LEU A 34 11.30 7.09 2.38
CA LEU A 34 11.48 6.75 0.97
C LEU A 34 10.57 5.59 0.54
N LEU A 35 10.26 4.66 1.44
CA LEU A 35 9.39 3.53 1.13
C LEU A 35 7.92 3.94 1.06
N THR A 36 7.47 4.86 1.93
CA THR A 36 6.12 5.40 1.83
C THR A 36 5.97 6.27 0.58
N ALA A 37 6.96 7.13 0.30
CA ALA A 37 6.96 7.95 -0.91
C ALA A 37 7.01 7.09 -2.18
N GLY A 38 7.88 6.07 -2.21
CA GLY A 38 8.00 5.14 -3.34
C GLY A 38 6.74 4.33 -3.56
N ALA A 39 6.12 3.80 -2.51
CA ALA A 39 4.86 3.07 -2.62
C ALA A 39 3.70 3.98 -3.05
N ALA A 40 3.69 5.26 -2.64
CA ALA A 40 2.69 6.23 -3.07
C ALA A 40 2.84 6.61 -4.54
N ALA A 41 4.08 6.84 -4.99
CA ALA A 41 4.38 7.07 -6.40
C ALA A 41 3.98 5.85 -7.24
N LEU A 42 4.29 4.64 -6.78
CA LEU A 42 3.91 3.40 -7.46
C LEU A 42 2.38 3.25 -7.56
N ALA A 43 1.65 3.53 -6.47
CA ALA A 43 0.18 3.50 -6.48
C ALA A 43 -0.40 4.49 -7.50
N LEU A 44 0.15 5.70 -7.56
CA LEU A 44 -0.28 6.73 -8.51
C LEU A 44 0.01 6.32 -9.97
N ILE A 45 1.20 5.78 -10.25
CA ILE A 45 1.56 5.30 -11.59
C ILE A 45 0.62 4.17 -12.04
N LEU A 46 0.35 3.20 -11.14
CA LEU A 46 -0.57 2.10 -11.43
C LEU A 46 -2.00 2.58 -11.63
N PHE A 47 -2.44 3.59 -10.88
CA PHE A 47 -3.76 4.19 -11.04
C PHE A 47 -3.92 4.93 -12.38
N LEU A 48 -2.92 5.73 -12.75
CA LEU A 48 -2.88 6.40 -14.05
C LEU A 48 -2.84 5.38 -15.19
N TRP A 49 -2.10 4.29 -15.02
CA TRP A 49 -2.05 3.21 -16.00
C TRP A 49 -3.40 2.50 -16.14
N ALA A 50 -4.07 2.20 -15.02
CA ALA A 50 -5.41 1.63 -15.02
C ALA A 50 -6.43 2.55 -15.73
N SER A 51 -6.26 3.86 -15.62
CA SER A 51 -7.16 4.87 -16.22
C SER A 51 -6.90 5.10 -17.72
N THR A 52 -5.75 4.68 -18.23
CA THR A 52 -5.31 4.94 -19.62
C THR A 52 -5.33 3.69 -20.50
N ILE A 53 -5.52 2.49 -19.93
CA ILE A 53 -5.63 1.25 -20.69
C ILE A 53 -7.02 1.16 -21.36
N PRO A 54 -7.09 1.09 -22.70
CA PRO A 54 -8.36 0.97 -23.42
C PRO A 54 -8.77 -0.51 -23.61
N ILE A 55 -8.28 -1.43 -22.78
CA ILE A 55 -8.58 -2.87 -22.88
C ILE A 55 -9.74 -3.21 -21.94
N PRO A 56 -10.95 -3.50 -22.45
CA PRO A 56 -12.08 -3.90 -21.62
C PRO A 56 -11.77 -5.21 -20.88
N GLY A 57 -12.02 -5.23 -19.56
CA GLY A 57 -11.77 -6.40 -18.71
C GLY A 57 -10.35 -6.50 -18.11
N SER A 58 -9.47 -5.54 -18.37
CA SER A 58 -8.13 -5.51 -17.75
C SER A 58 -8.17 -4.90 -16.34
N GLU A 59 -8.45 -5.72 -15.33
CA GLU A 59 -8.54 -5.29 -13.92
C GLU A 59 -7.18 -5.30 -13.19
N GLY A 60 -6.18 -5.96 -13.77
CA GLY A 60 -4.87 -6.17 -13.13
C GLY A 60 -4.16 -4.91 -12.65
N PRO A 61 -4.04 -3.84 -13.46
CA PRO A 61 -3.45 -2.57 -13.03
C PRO A 61 -4.22 -1.90 -11.89
N GLY A 62 -5.56 -1.94 -11.93
CA GLY A 62 -6.41 -1.40 -10.88
C GLY A 62 -6.26 -2.16 -9.57
N LEU A 63 -6.23 -3.49 -9.60
CA LEU A 63 -5.98 -4.32 -8.42
C LEU A 63 -4.59 -4.06 -7.81
N ARG A 64 -3.56 -3.90 -8.65
CA ARG A 64 -2.21 -3.54 -8.19
C ARG A 64 -2.18 -2.12 -7.60
N ALA A 65 -2.94 -1.18 -8.15
CA ALA A 65 -3.08 0.16 -7.58
C ALA A 65 -3.71 0.11 -6.17
N ILE A 66 -4.75 -0.72 -5.99
CA ILE A 66 -5.37 -0.96 -4.66
C ILE A 66 -4.36 -1.59 -3.70
N GLN A 67 -3.60 -2.59 -4.12
CA GLN A 67 -2.55 -3.21 -3.29
C GLN A 67 -1.51 -2.18 -2.82
N ALA A 68 -1.02 -1.34 -3.74
CA ALA A 68 -0.06 -0.28 -3.43
C ALA A 68 -0.67 0.82 -2.52
N ALA A 69 -1.95 1.15 -2.70
CA ALA A 69 -2.68 2.06 -1.82
C ALA A 69 -2.85 1.48 -0.40
N CYS A 70 -3.20 0.21 -0.27
CA CYS A 70 -3.28 -0.47 1.02
C CYS A 70 -1.92 -0.50 1.73
N LEU A 71 -0.84 -0.77 0.98
CA LEU A 71 0.53 -0.81 1.50
C LEU A 71 0.99 0.58 1.99
N THR A 72 0.69 1.64 1.24
CA THR A 72 0.99 3.02 1.66
C THR A 72 0.20 3.44 2.88
N LEU A 73 -1.09 3.10 2.96
CA LEU A 73 -1.92 3.37 4.13
C LEU A 73 -1.37 2.66 5.37
N GLY A 74 -1.06 1.36 5.27
CA GLY A 74 -0.47 0.60 6.38
C GLY A 74 0.85 1.22 6.89
N ALA A 75 1.72 1.62 5.97
CA ALA A 75 2.96 2.30 6.34
C ALA A 75 2.73 3.71 6.92
N GLY A 76 1.76 4.46 6.39
CA GLY A 76 1.38 5.80 6.86
C GLY A 76 0.82 5.78 8.29
N VAL A 77 0.05 4.75 8.66
CA VAL A 77 -0.46 4.57 10.03
C VAL A 77 0.69 4.39 11.02
N VAL A 78 1.68 3.52 10.72
CA VAL A 78 2.84 3.33 11.60
C VAL A 78 3.64 4.61 11.78
N GLU A 79 3.86 5.32 10.68
CA GLU A 79 4.52 6.63 10.67
C GLU A 79 3.82 7.63 11.59
N LEU A 80 2.49 7.70 11.52
CA LEU A 80 1.68 8.60 12.32
C LEU A 80 1.75 8.23 13.80
N VAL A 81 1.66 6.94 14.13
CA VAL A 81 1.82 6.42 15.50
C VAL A 81 3.22 6.72 16.05
N LEU A 82 4.28 6.50 15.26
CA LEU A 82 5.65 6.79 15.66
C LEU A 82 5.89 8.28 15.89
N LYS A 83 5.28 9.15 15.08
CA LYS A 83 5.33 10.60 15.28
C LYS A 83 4.59 11.03 16.55
N LEU A 84 3.41 10.47 16.79
CA LEU A 84 2.61 10.78 17.98
C LEU A 84 3.36 10.38 19.26
N LYS A 85 3.96 9.18 19.28
CA LYS A 85 4.79 8.70 20.39
C LYS A 85 6.06 9.51 20.65
N ARG A 86 6.58 10.27 19.68
CA ARG A 86 7.73 11.16 19.91
C ARG A 86 7.34 12.53 20.45
N ARG A 87 6.05 12.91 20.36
CA ARG A 87 5.53 14.20 20.82
C ARG A 87 4.93 14.13 22.23
N LEU A 88 4.54 12.93 22.67
CA LEU A 88 4.18 12.60 24.05
C LEU A 88 5.45 12.28 24.84
#